data_AF-A0A524NPE2-F1
#
_entry.id   AF-A0A524NPE2-F1
#
_cell.length_a   1.000
_cell.length_b   1.000
_cell.length_c   1.000
_cell.angle_alpha   90.00
_cell.angle_beta   90.00
_cell.angle_gamma   90.00
#
_symmetry.space_group_name_H-M   'P 1'
#
loop_
_entity.id
_entity.type
_entity.pdbx_description
1 polymer ?
#
loop_
_entity_poly.entity_id
_entity_poly.type
_entity_poly.pdbx_seq_one_letter_code
_entity_poly.pdbx_strand_id
1 'polypeptide(L)'
;ADDGKKAITATFEGHKSLKHCVIVDEDINIYDPHDVEWAIATRFQADKTAIILSNQPGSSLDPSGDLTEGKKATTAKAGLDATAPLVSTGKGFKKVDYVKVDLNKYL
;
A
#
# COMPACT_ATOMS: atom_id res chain seq x y z
N ALA A 1 -4.67 2.96 -16.36
CA ALA A 1 -3.53 2.45 -15.59
C ALA A 1 -4.03 1.25 -14.82
N ASP A 2 -3.45 0.07 -15.01
CA ASP A 2 -3.83 -1.17 -14.29
C ASP A 2 -2.64 -1.78 -13.53
N ASP A 3 -1.51 -1.07 -13.53
CA ASP A 3 -0.24 -1.61 -13.05
C ASP A 3 -0.26 -1.84 -11.54
N GLY A 4 -0.89 -0.92 -10.77
CA GLY A 4 -1.08 -1.10 -9.33
C GLY A 4 -1.89 -2.35 -8.98
N LYS A 5 -2.97 -2.62 -9.71
CA LYS A 5 -3.78 -3.83 -9.52
C LYS A 5 -3.01 -5.10 -9.84
N LYS A 6 -2.28 -5.12 -10.97
CA LYS A 6 -1.43 -6.25 -11.35
C LYS A 6 -0.31 -6.50 -10.34
N ALA A 7 0.32 -5.44 -9.84
CA ALA A 7 1.35 -5.53 -8.82
C ALA A 7 0.80 -6.13 -7.50
N ILE A 8 -0.40 -5.72 -7.07
CA ILE A 8 -1.09 -6.30 -5.91
C ILE A 8 -1.33 -7.80 -6.11
N THR A 9 -1.87 -8.20 -7.26
CA THR A 9 -2.11 -9.61 -7.57
C THR A 9 -0.82 -10.44 -7.52
N ALA A 10 0.22 -10.00 -8.23
CA ALA A 10 1.51 -10.67 -8.25
C ALA A 10 2.14 -10.76 -6.85
N THR A 11 1.96 -9.72 -6.01
CA THR A 11 2.45 -9.71 -4.63
C THR A 11 1.79 -10.82 -3.79
N PHE A 12 0.47 -10.99 -3.88
CA PHE A 12 -0.23 -12.03 -3.13
C PHE A 12 0.05 -13.44 -3.65
N GLU A 13 0.33 -13.60 -4.94
CA GLU A 13 0.78 -14.87 -5.52
C GLU A 13 2.19 -15.24 -5.04
N GLY A 14 3.10 -14.27 -4.97
CA GLY A 14 4.49 -14.45 -4.54
C GLY A 14 4.65 -14.63 -3.02
N HIS A 15 3.83 -13.97 -2.20
CA HIS A 15 3.89 -14.05 -0.75
C HIS A 15 2.54 -14.46 -0.15
N LYS A 16 2.32 -15.78 -0.05
CA LYS A 16 1.02 -16.36 0.33
C LYS A 16 0.52 -15.98 1.72
N SER A 17 1.41 -15.64 2.66
CA SER A 17 1.02 -15.21 4.01
C SER A 17 0.84 -13.69 4.13
N LEU A 18 1.12 -12.90 3.10
CA LEU A 18 0.91 -11.45 3.13
C LEU A 18 -0.57 -11.13 3.29
N LYS A 19 -0.86 -10.16 4.15
CA LYS A 19 -2.22 -9.68 4.41
C LYS A 19 -2.53 -8.35 3.71
N HIS A 20 -1.65 -7.36 3.85
CA HIS A 20 -1.81 -6.04 3.25
C HIS A 20 -0.70 -5.75 2.26
N CYS A 21 -1.05 -5.12 1.14
CA CYS A 21 -0.12 -4.63 0.12
C CYS A 21 -0.49 -3.19 -0.22
N VAL A 22 0.49 -2.29 -0.21
CA VAL A 22 0.30 -0.88 -0.59
C VAL A 22 1.24 -0.59 -1.75
N ILE A 23 0.70 -0.08 -2.85
CA ILE A 23 1.47 0.36 -4.01
C ILE A 23 1.60 1.88 -3.94
N VAL A 24 2.84 2.36 -4.08
CA VAL A 24 3.19 3.78 -4.02
C VAL A 24 4.11 4.14 -5.18
N ASP A 25 4.21 5.44 -5.46
CA ASP A 25 5.14 5.97 -6.48
C ASP A 25 6.58 6.07 -5.94
N GLU A 26 7.54 6.32 -6.84
CA GLU A 26 8.98 6.45 -6.55
C GLU A 26 9.34 7.62 -5.60
N ASP A 27 8.45 8.60 -5.45
CA ASP A 27 8.64 9.73 -4.54
C ASP A 27 8.26 9.43 -3.08
N ILE A 28 7.88 8.18 -2.78
CA ILE A 28 7.55 7.69 -1.44
C ILE A 28 8.68 6.81 -0.89
N ASN A 29 9.18 7.15 0.30
CA ASN A 29 10.12 6.32 1.04
C ASN A 29 9.37 5.17 1.74
N ILE A 30 9.46 3.96 1.18
CA ILE A 30 8.80 2.75 1.73
C ILE A 30 9.31 2.31 3.11
N TYR A 31 10.45 2.84 3.57
CA TYR A 31 11.00 2.56 4.89
C TYR A 31 10.53 3.56 5.96
N ASP A 32 9.83 4.62 5.57
CA ASP A 32 9.18 5.57 6.47
C ASP A 32 7.66 5.31 6.50
N PRO A 33 7.10 4.76 7.59
CA PRO A 33 5.67 4.47 7.67
C PRO A 33 4.80 5.74 7.57
N HIS A 34 5.30 6.91 7.99
CA HIS A 34 4.56 8.15 7.84
C HIS A 34 4.46 8.56 6.37
N ASP A 35 5.47 8.24 5.58
CA ASP A 35 5.50 8.58 4.16
C ASP A 35 4.57 7.68 3.33
N VAL A 36 4.51 6.39 3.66
CA VAL A 36 3.54 5.46 3.09
C VAL A 36 2.11 5.85 3.49
N GLU A 37 1.88 6.21 4.75
CA GLU A 37 0.57 6.66 5.22
C GLU A 37 0.13 7.96 4.54
N TRP A 38 1.06 8.89 4.28
CA TRP A 38 0.77 10.11 3.50
C TRP A 38 0.28 9.77 2.08
N ALA A 39 0.87 8.77 1.43
CA ALA A 39 0.42 8.32 0.11
C ALA A 39 -1.01 7.78 0.18
N ILE A 40 -1.33 6.94 1.17
CA ILE A 40 -2.69 6.43 1.39
C ILE A 40 -3.65 7.60 1.65
N ALA A 41 -3.32 8.53 2.53
CA ALA A 41 -4.19 9.63 2.91
C ALA A 41 -4.52 10.58 1.75
N THR A 42 -3.62 10.74 0.78
CA THR A 42 -3.73 11.77 -0.26
C THR A 42 -3.91 11.26 -1.69
N ARG A 43 -3.62 9.99 -1.97
CA ARG A 43 -3.67 9.40 -3.32
C ARG A 43 -4.59 8.18 -3.45
N PHE A 44 -5.04 7.58 -2.35
CA PHE A 44 -5.91 6.39 -2.38
C PHE A 44 -7.40 6.74 -2.32
N GLN A 45 -8.23 6.00 -3.06
CA GLN A 45 -9.69 6.09 -2.98
C GLN A 45 -10.28 4.68 -2.83
N ALA A 46 -10.78 4.38 -1.63
CA ALA A 46 -11.13 3.02 -1.24
C ALA A 46 -12.20 2.36 -2.13
N ASP A 47 -13.16 3.13 -2.65
CA ASP A 47 -14.22 2.64 -3.53
C ASP A 47 -13.75 2.39 -4.97
N LYS A 48 -12.55 2.87 -5.35
CA LYS A 48 -12.04 2.82 -6.73
C LYS A 48 -10.81 1.94 -6.88
N THR A 49 -9.90 2.02 -5.91
CA THR A 49 -8.54 1.48 -6.02
C THR A 49 -8.19 0.48 -4.92
N ALA A 50 -9.15 0.11 -4.06
CA ALA A 50 -8.99 -1.03 -3.16
C ALA A 50 -9.21 -2.36 -3.89
N ILE A 51 -8.44 -3.37 -3.51
CA ILE A 51 -8.68 -4.78 -3.86
C ILE A 51 -8.85 -5.55 -2.56
N ILE A 52 -10.03 -6.14 -2.35
CA ILE A 52 -10.30 -7.01 -1.20
C ILE A 52 -10.48 -8.44 -1.72
N LEU A 53 -9.68 -9.36 -1.18
CA LEU A 53 -9.76 -10.79 -1.49
C LEU A 53 -10.14 -11.55 -0.23
N SER A 54 -11.38 -12.04 -0.19
CA SER A 54 -11.89 -12.83 0.94
C SER A 54 -11.42 -14.29 0.88
N ASN A 55 -11.39 -14.95 2.04
CA ASN A 55 -11.12 -16.39 2.19
C ASN A 55 -9.82 -16.84 1.49
N GLN A 56 -8.75 -16.06 1.65
CA GLN A 56 -7.44 -16.39 1.09
C GLN A 56 -6.58 -17.11 2.13
N PRO A 57 -5.60 -17.94 1.70
CA PRO A 57 -4.59 -18.46 2.61
C PRO A 57 -3.91 -17.34 3.40
N GLY A 58 -3.77 -17.54 4.71
CA GLY A 58 -3.15 -16.57 5.61
C GLY A 58 -2.14 -17.21 6.55
N SER A 59 -1.63 -16.41 7.49
CA SER A 59 -0.77 -16.90 8.57
C SER A 59 -1.61 -17.50 9.69
N SER A 60 -1.21 -18.68 10.19
CA SER A 60 -1.81 -19.26 11.41
C SER A 60 -1.46 -18.50 12.69
N LEU A 61 -0.56 -17.51 12.60
CA LEU A 61 -0.18 -16.63 13.72
C LEU A 61 -1.01 -15.35 13.76
N ASP A 62 -1.82 -15.05 12.73
CA ASP A 62 -2.70 -13.88 12.73
C ASP A 62 -4.02 -14.24 13.44
N PRO A 63 -4.29 -13.72 14.64
CA PRO A 63 -5.47 -14.07 15.43
C PRO A 63 -6.78 -13.52 14.84
N SER A 64 -6.71 -12.63 13.85
CA SER A 64 -7.90 -12.05 13.21
C SER A 64 -8.40 -12.83 11.99
N GLY A 65 -7.66 -13.86 11.56
CA GLY A 65 -8.10 -14.78 10.51
C GLY A 65 -9.06 -15.86 11.03
N ASP A 66 -9.59 -16.68 10.13
CA ASP A 66 -10.26 -17.93 10.49
C ASP A 66 -9.20 -18.98 10.83
N LEU A 67 -9.16 -19.36 12.11
CA LEU A 67 -8.27 -20.35 12.69
C LEU A 67 -9.03 -21.60 13.16
N THR A 68 -10.19 -21.90 12.55
CA THR A 68 -10.99 -23.08 12.88
C THR A 68 -10.12 -24.33 12.94
N GLU A 69 -10.20 -25.06 14.06
CA GLU A 69 -9.40 -26.26 14.30
C GLU A 69 -9.59 -27.30 13.18
N GLY A 70 -8.48 -27.90 12.74
CA GLY A 70 -8.47 -28.85 11.62
C GLY A 70 -8.58 -28.22 10.22
N LYS A 71 -8.66 -26.89 10.10
CA LYS A 71 -8.61 -26.18 8.81
C LYS A 71 -7.33 -25.36 8.68
N LYS A 72 -6.93 -25.07 7.43
CA LYS A 72 -5.84 -24.12 7.16
C LYS A 72 -6.31 -22.71 7.50
N ALA A 73 -5.42 -21.90 8.06
CA ALA A 73 -5.69 -20.50 8.36
C ALA A 73 -6.08 -19.74 7.09
N THR A 74 -7.19 -19.01 7.16
CA THR A 74 -7.63 -18.12 6.08
C THR A 74 -7.88 -16.71 6.59
N THR A 75 -7.83 -15.74 5.69
CA THR A 75 -8.00 -14.32 6.02
C THR A 75 -8.58 -13.54 4.84
N ALA A 76 -8.96 -12.30 5.09
CA ALA A 76 -9.16 -11.32 4.04
C ALA A 76 -7.84 -10.58 3.77
N LYS A 77 -7.49 -10.42 2.49
CA LYS A 77 -6.33 -9.64 2.06
C LYS A 77 -6.78 -8.31 1.47
N ALA A 78 -5.99 -7.26 1.69
CA ALA A 78 -6.27 -5.93 1.17
C ALA A 78 -5.08 -5.39 0.38
N GLY A 79 -5.31 -5.05 -0.88
CA GLY A 79 -4.39 -4.27 -1.71
C GLY A 79 -4.88 -2.84 -1.85
N LEU A 80 -4.00 -1.87 -1.64
CA LEU A 80 -4.28 -0.44 -1.74
C LEU A 80 -3.37 0.15 -2.83
N ASP A 81 -3.95 0.62 -3.92
CA ASP A 81 -3.22 1.38 -4.93
C ASP A 81 -3.30 2.88 -4.59
N ALA A 82 -2.21 3.37 -4.00
CA ALA A 82 -2.00 4.76 -3.57
C ALA A 82 -1.06 5.52 -4.53
N THR A 83 -1.01 5.12 -5.80
CA THR A 83 -0.27 5.83 -6.85
C THR A 83 -1.02 7.09 -7.30
N ALA A 84 -0.29 8.10 -7.77
CA ALA A 84 -0.87 9.31 -8.30
C ALA A 84 -1.71 9.02 -9.57
N PRO A 85 -2.88 9.68 -9.76
CA PRO A 85 -3.68 9.49 -10.96
C PRO A 85 -2.88 9.84 -12.22
N LEU A 86 -2.85 8.93 -13.21
CA LEU A 86 -2.20 9.19 -14.51
C LEU A 86 -2.90 10.28 -15.32
N VAL A 87 -4.18 10.53 -15.06
CA VAL A 87 -4.95 11.56 -15.77
C VAL A 87 -4.62 12.92 -15.14
N SER A 88 -3.90 13.74 -15.90
CA SER A 88 -3.56 15.10 -15.49
C SER A 88 -4.83 15.94 -15.31
N THR A 89 -5.01 16.48 -14.11
CA THR A 89 -6.04 17.50 -13.82
C THR A 89 -5.54 18.92 -14.12
N GLY A 90 -4.40 19.05 -14.81
CA GLY A 90 -3.66 20.31 -14.94
C GLY A 90 -2.84 20.70 -13.70
N LYS A 91 -2.89 19.90 -12.63
CA LYS A 91 -2.10 20.05 -11.40
C LYS A 91 -1.11 18.89 -11.25
N GLY A 92 0.09 19.19 -10.72
CA GLY A 92 1.06 18.17 -10.32
C GLY A 92 0.78 17.66 -8.90
N PHE A 93 0.81 16.35 -8.69
CA PHE A 93 0.67 15.71 -7.37
C PHE A 93 2.01 15.35 -6.73
N LYS A 94 3.09 15.97 -7.20
CA LYS A 94 4.43 15.82 -6.64
C LYS A 94 4.49 16.48 -5.26
N LYS A 95 5.25 15.88 -4.35
CA LYS A 95 5.59 16.52 -3.07
C LYS A 95 6.33 17.83 -3.30
N VAL A 96 6.22 18.74 -2.33
CA VAL A 96 6.98 19.99 -2.33
C VAL A 96 8.44 19.68 -1.99
N ASP A 97 9.34 20.08 -2.88
CA ASP A 97 10.78 20.02 -2.64
C ASP A 97 11.23 21.30 -1.91
N TYR A 98 11.71 21.12 -0.67
CA TYR A 98 12.32 22.21 0.09
C TYR A 98 13.81 22.30 -0.19
N VAL A 99 14.35 23.53 -0.12
CA VAL A 99 15.79 23.74 -0.20
C VAL A 99 16.47 23.05 0.98
N LYS A 100 17.48 22.23 0.70
CA LYS A 100 18.29 21.61 1.76
C LYS A 100 19.11 22.68 2.45
N VAL A 101 18.89 22.84 3.76
CA VAL A 101 19.63 23.79 4.60
C VAL A 101 20.54 23.00 5.55
N ASP A 102 21.78 23.46 5.69
CA ASP A 102 22.68 22.95 6.72
C ASP A 102 22.31 23.58 8.07
N LEU A 103 21.70 22.78 8.94
CA LEU A 103 21.22 23.23 10.25
C LEU A 103 22.36 23.73 11.14
N ASN A 104 23.60 23.26 10.96
CA ASN A 104 24.75 23.71 11.76
C ASN A 104 25.14 25.17 11.49
N LYS A 105 24.62 25.79 10.43
CA LYS A 105 24.80 27.23 10.19
C LYS A 105 23.89 28.10 11.06
N TYR A 106 22.95 27.49 11.79
CA TYR A 106 21.88 28.18 12.52
C TYR A 106 21.72 27.68 13.97
N LEU A 107 22.53 26.72 14.41
CA LEU A 107 22.57 26.15 15.76
C LEU A 107 23.95 26.44 16.38
#